data_AF-A0A4Q0GPX8-F1
#
_entry.id   AF-A0A4Q0GPX8-F1
#
_cell.length_a   1.000
_cell.length_b   1.000
_cell.length_c   1.000
_cell.angle_alpha   90.00
_cell.angle_beta   90.00
_cell.angle_gamma   90.00
#
_symmetry.space_group_name_H-M   'P 1'
#
loop_
_entity.id
_entity.type
_entity.pdbx_description
1 polymer ?
#
loop_
_entity_poly.entity_id
_entity_poly.type
_entity_poly.pdbx_seq_one_letter_code
_entity_poly.pdbx_strand_id
1 'polypeptide(L)'
;MASETAGRFERESVKHDPMSWMLAPRQVFDGATAIDACLSRDACLRGILVHGLGLGLDVERAAIDALMAEDDDDFDEREAEYLYGDRPRGIGNPARGRASRATRLRLYTATICDTRDNTMFQAFHASVARSAVEVRKRLSRSLGAELAEVAEIRLGLHEASPLVIALVPAAVIEVIRQMQRDCASPGAKTFEVNIHQSIQA
;
A
#
# COMPACT_ATOMS: atom_id res chain seq x y z
N MET A 1 11.23 11.26 -15.32
CA MET A 1 11.70 10.29 -16.32
C MET A 1 12.98 10.75 -17.00
N ALA A 2 13.00 11.84 -17.80
CA ALA A 2 14.20 12.30 -18.50
C ALA A 2 15.45 12.48 -17.60
N SER A 3 15.28 13.08 -16.42
CA SER A 3 16.37 13.23 -15.43
C SER A 3 16.90 11.89 -14.92
N GLU A 4 16.04 10.89 -14.75
CA GLU A 4 16.44 9.56 -14.26
C GLU A 4 17.16 8.76 -15.35
N THR A 5 16.67 8.85 -16.59
CA THR A 5 17.36 8.29 -17.78
C THR A 5 18.75 8.89 -17.95
N ALA A 6 18.87 10.23 -17.89
CA ALA A 6 20.15 10.91 -18.01
C ALA A 6 21.11 10.53 -16.88
N GLY A 7 20.63 10.59 -15.63
CA GLY A 7 21.44 10.24 -14.45
C GLY A 7 21.92 8.79 -14.48
N ARG A 8 21.10 7.86 -14.99
CA ARG A 8 21.53 6.47 -15.20
C ARG A 8 22.62 6.36 -16.27
N PHE A 9 22.43 6.98 -17.43
CA PHE A 9 23.36 6.85 -18.54
C PHE A 9 24.75 7.39 -18.18
N GLU A 10 24.80 8.46 -17.40
CA GLU A 10 26.01 8.98 -16.80
C GLU A 10 26.62 8.00 -15.79
N ARG A 11 25.83 7.56 -14.80
CA ARG A 11 26.27 6.65 -13.72
C ARG A 11 26.81 5.32 -14.24
N GLU A 12 26.16 4.74 -15.25
CA GLU A 12 26.50 3.43 -15.83
C GLU A 12 27.40 3.54 -17.07
N SER A 13 27.80 4.76 -17.45
CA SER A 13 28.62 5.01 -18.66
C SER A 13 28.03 4.33 -19.90
N VAL A 14 26.71 4.43 -20.07
CA VAL A 14 25.98 3.84 -21.19
C VAL A 14 26.41 4.56 -22.47
N LYS A 15 26.95 3.80 -23.44
CA LYS A 15 27.49 4.37 -24.71
C LYS A 15 26.42 4.97 -25.63
N HIS A 16 25.15 4.78 -25.32
CA HIS A 16 24.03 5.24 -26.14
C HIS A 16 23.62 6.64 -25.68
N ASP A 17 23.05 7.44 -26.58
CA ASP A 17 22.52 8.76 -26.22
C ASP A 17 21.17 8.61 -25.47
N PRO A 18 20.96 9.29 -24.34
CA PRO A 18 19.69 9.24 -23.60
C PRO A 18 18.48 9.64 -24.44
N MET A 19 18.63 10.62 -25.33
CA MET A 19 17.52 11.06 -26.22
C MET A 19 17.16 9.96 -27.22
N SER A 20 18.16 9.24 -27.73
CA SER A 20 17.97 8.05 -28.56
C SER A 20 17.23 6.94 -27.82
N TRP A 21 17.39 6.84 -26.49
CA TRP A 21 16.55 5.94 -25.70
C TRP A 21 15.09 6.38 -25.65
N MET A 22 14.86 7.67 -25.39
CA MET A 22 13.53 8.25 -25.20
C MET A 22 12.67 8.25 -26.46
N LEU A 23 13.27 8.37 -27.65
CA LEU A 23 12.57 8.51 -28.93
C LEU A 23 12.36 7.19 -29.68
N ALA A 24 13.06 6.12 -29.29
CA ALA A 24 12.89 4.83 -29.94
C ALA A 24 11.70 4.05 -29.33
N PRO A 25 10.99 3.22 -30.13
CA PRO A 25 10.02 2.23 -29.64
C PRO A 25 10.62 1.32 -28.56
N ARG A 26 9.88 1.05 -27.49
CA ARG A 26 10.33 0.17 -26.39
C ARG A 26 9.30 -0.89 -26.03
N GLN A 27 9.79 -2.10 -25.75
CA GLN A 27 8.95 -3.22 -25.33
C GLN A 27 8.26 -2.96 -23.99
N VAL A 28 8.93 -2.26 -23.07
CA VAL A 28 8.33 -1.84 -21.79
C VAL A 28 7.12 -0.89 -21.94
N PHE A 29 6.95 -0.27 -23.12
CA PHE A 29 5.86 0.62 -23.47
C PHE A 29 5.00 0.11 -24.64
N ASP A 30 4.94 -1.21 -24.84
CA ASP A 30 4.18 -1.85 -25.93
C ASP A 30 4.52 -1.32 -27.34
N GLY A 31 5.79 -0.94 -27.55
CA GLY A 31 6.27 -0.39 -28.82
C GLY A 31 6.06 1.12 -28.97
N ALA A 32 5.49 1.82 -27.98
CA ALA A 32 5.50 3.28 -27.96
C ALA A 32 6.89 3.84 -27.60
N THR A 33 7.10 5.12 -27.90
CA THR A 33 8.30 5.85 -27.44
C THR A 33 8.17 6.17 -25.95
N ALA A 34 9.30 6.33 -25.25
CA ALA A 34 9.26 6.67 -23.83
C ALA A 34 8.66 8.06 -23.58
N ILE A 35 8.92 9.02 -24.48
CA ILE A 35 8.42 10.39 -24.32
C ILE A 35 6.89 10.47 -24.41
N ASP A 36 6.29 9.68 -25.32
CA ASP A 36 4.84 9.64 -25.49
C ASP A 36 4.18 8.77 -24.41
N ALA A 37 4.75 7.61 -24.12
CA ALA A 37 4.17 6.66 -23.16
C ALA A 37 4.11 7.27 -21.75
N CYS A 38 5.16 7.97 -21.31
CA CYS A 38 5.26 8.55 -19.98
C CYS A 38 4.30 9.73 -19.72
N LEU A 39 3.45 10.10 -20.69
CA LEU A 39 2.29 10.94 -20.43
C LEU A 39 1.24 10.24 -19.55
N SER A 40 1.23 8.90 -19.56
CA SER A 40 0.45 8.09 -18.63
C SER A 40 1.24 7.81 -17.35
N ARG A 41 0.54 7.79 -16.20
CA ARG A 41 1.15 7.53 -14.89
C ARG A 41 1.86 6.18 -14.85
N ASP A 42 1.21 5.12 -15.32
CA ASP A 42 1.73 3.76 -15.19
C ASP A 42 2.99 3.58 -16.04
N ALA A 43 3.00 4.07 -17.28
CA ALA A 43 4.21 4.03 -18.09
C ALA A 43 5.32 4.94 -17.55
N CYS A 44 4.99 6.06 -16.91
CA CYS A 44 6.00 6.88 -16.23
C CYS A 44 6.67 6.11 -15.08
N LEU A 45 5.88 5.39 -14.27
CA LEU A 45 6.39 4.53 -13.20
C LEU A 45 7.26 3.40 -13.75
N ARG A 46 6.82 2.71 -14.82
CA ARG A 46 7.64 1.70 -15.51
C ARG A 46 9.00 2.26 -15.91
N GLY A 47 9.04 3.43 -16.54
CA GLY A 47 10.28 4.08 -16.95
C GLY A 47 11.20 4.43 -15.78
N ILE A 48 10.63 4.88 -14.65
CA ILE A 48 11.40 5.13 -13.42
C ILE A 48 12.01 3.83 -12.89
N LEU A 49 11.25 2.73 -12.83
CA LEU A 49 11.74 1.44 -12.35
C LEU A 49 12.87 0.88 -13.21
N VAL A 50 12.74 0.98 -14.55
CA VAL A 50 13.80 0.56 -15.48
C VAL A 50 15.13 1.23 -15.17
N HIS A 51 15.11 2.53 -14.89
CA HIS A 51 16.33 3.28 -14.66
C HIS A 51 16.81 3.26 -13.20
N GLY A 52 15.90 3.31 -12.24
CA GLY A 52 16.21 3.27 -10.81
C GLY A 52 16.79 1.92 -10.37
N LEU A 53 16.35 0.82 -11.00
CA LEU A 53 16.83 -0.54 -10.71
C LEU A 53 17.97 -1.00 -11.64
N GLY A 54 18.40 -0.16 -12.60
CA GLY A 54 19.47 -0.50 -13.53
C GLY A 54 19.12 -1.66 -14.49
N LEU A 55 17.84 -1.88 -14.80
CA LEU A 55 17.38 -3.00 -15.64
C LEU A 55 17.77 -2.81 -17.11
N GLY A 56 17.66 -3.86 -17.94
CA GLY A 56 17.91 -3.73 -19.37
C GLY A 56 17.13 -2.57 -20.03
N LEU A 57 17.74 -1.87 -20.98
CA LEU A 57 17.14 -0.71 -21.64
C LEU A 57 15.91 -1.05 -22.51
N ASP A 58 15.67 -2.32 -22.79
CA ASP A 58 14.48 -2.81 -23.51
C ASP A 58 13.93 -4.04 -22.78
N VAL A 59 13.70 -3.87 -21.47
CA VAL A 59 13.08 -4.91 -20.64
C VAL A 59 11.63 -5.16 -21.09
N GLU A 60 11.20 -6.41 -20.95
CA GLU A 60 9.82 -6.80 -21.24
C GLU A 60 8.84 -6.14 -20.26
N ARG A 61 7.72 -5.63 -20.79
CA ARG A 61 6.65 -5.03 -19.99
C ARG A 61 6.18 -5.97 -18.88
N ALA A 62 5.97 -7.25 -19.16
CA ALA A 62 5.48 -8.23 -18.19
C ALA A 62 6.39 -8.36 -16.95
N ALA A 63 7.71 -8.23 -17.13
CA ALA A 63 8.65 -8.27 -16.04
C ALA A 63 8.54 -7.03 -15.12
N ILE A 64 8.29 -5.85 -15.70
CA ILE A 64 8.06 -4.62 -14.91
C ILE A 64 6.66 -4.63 -14.28
N ASP A 65 5.65 -5.07 -15.02
CA ASP A 65 4.29 -5.19 -14.52
C ASP A 65 4.23 -6.17 -13.34
N ALA A 66 5.03 -7.25 -13.33
CA ALA A 66 5.17 -8.12 -12.16
C ALA A 66 5.75 -7.38 -10.94
N LEU A 67 6.77 -6.54 -11.13
CA LEU A 67 7.35 -5.73 -10.05
C LEU A 67 6.35 -4.67 -9.53
N MET A 68 5.49 -4.14 -10.40
CA MET A 68 4.44 -3.19 -10.02
C MET A 68 3.24 -3.91 -9.37
N ALA A 69 2.90 -5.11 -9.83
CA ALA A 69 1.85 -5.94 -9.26
C ALA A 69 2.19 -6.47 -7.86
N GLU A 70 3.48 -6.59 -7.52
CA GLU A 70 3.91 -6.87 -6.14
C GLU A 70 3.44 -5.83 -5.12
N ASP A 71 3.00 -4.64 -5.55
CA ASP A 71 2.33 -3.62 -4.73
C ASP A 71 0.79 -3.59 -4.88
N ASP A 72 0.22 -4.14 -5.97
CA ASP A 72 -1.23 -4.13 -6.26
C ASP A 72 -1.98 -5.43 -5.87
N ASP A 73 -1.27 -6.53 -5.54
CA ASP A 73 -1.84 -7.81 -5.07
C ASP A 73 -2.38 -7.77 -3.62
N ASP A 74 -2.82 -6.58 -3.17
CA ASP A 74 -3.52 -6.34 -1.91
C ASP A 74 -4.98 -5.89 -2.09
N PHE A 75 -5.53 -5.98 -3.31
CA PHE A 75 -6.97 -6.12 -3.47
C PHE A 75 -7.34 -7.57 -3.10
N ASP A 76 -7.57 -7.80 -1.80
CA ASP A 76 -8.02 -9.10 -1.30
C ASP A 76 -9.33 -9.46 -2.02
N GLU A 77 -9.31 -10.55 -2.78
CA GLU A 77 -10.45 -11.19 -3.49
C GLU A 77 -11.69 -11.42 -2.58
N ARG A 78 -11.54 -11.17 -1.27
CA ARG A 78 -12.60 -11.18 -0.26
C ARG A 78 -13.51 -9.95 -0.27
N GLU A 79 -13.09 -8.79 -0.82
CA GLU A 79 -14.01 -7.64 -0.95
C GLU A 79 -15.00 -7.80 -2.12
N ALA A 80 -14.70 -8.64 -3.12
CA ALA A 80 -15.67 -8.97 -4.17
C ALA A 80 -16.82 -9.85 -3.65
N GLU A 81 -16.59 -10.64 -2.60
CA GLU A 81 -17.57 -11.56 -2.02
C GLU A 81 -18.70 -10.84 -1.26
N TYR A 82 -18.49 -9.59 -0.84
CA TYR A 82 -19.52 -8.77 -0.17
C TYR A 82 -20.42 -7.97 -1.12
N LEU A 83 -20.04 -7.82 -2.41
CA LEU A 83 -20.76 -6.98 -3.36
C LEU A 83 -21.60 -7.75 -4.39
N TYR A 84 -21.37 -9.05 -4.60
CA TYR A 84 -22.20 -9.88 -5.48
C TYR A 84 -22.39 -11.29 -4.89
N GLY A 85 -23.60 -11.55 -4.38
CA GLY A 85 -23.99 -12.87 -3.94
C GLY A 85 -24.17 -13.88 -5.09
N ASP A 86 -23.77 -15.12 -4.80
CA ASP A 86 -24.19 -16.41 -5.38
C ASP A 86 -23.34 -17.07 -6.51
N ARG A 87 -22.43 -17.97 -6.07
CA ARG A 87 -22.06 -19.34 -6.57
C ARG A 87 -21.19 -19.53 -7.85
N PRO A 88 -20.59 -20.74 -8.07
CA PRO A 88 -19.96 -21.69 -7.12
C PRO A 88 -18.57 -22.25 -7.56
N ARG A 89 -17.81 -22.75 -6.58
CA ARG A 89 -16.71 -23.75 -6.61
C ARG A 89 -16.02 -24.06 -7.94
N GLY A 90 -14.78 -23.59 -8.08
CA GLY A 90 -13.73 -24.15 -8.94
C GLY A 90 -12.63 -24.80 -8.11
N ILE A 91 -12.38 -26.10 -8.36
CA ILE A 91 -11.33 -26.91 -7.73
C ILE A 91 -9.96 -26.41 -8.22
N GLY A 92 -9.16 -25.85 -7.32
CA GLY A 92 -7.80 -25.38 -7.60
C GLY A 92 -6.85 -25.72 -6.44
N ASN A 93 -5.89 -26.57 -6.73
CA ASN A 93 -4.96 -27.25 -5.83
C ASN A 93 -4.10 -26.29 -4.94
N PRO A 94 -4.20 -26.27 -3.59
CA PRO A 94 -3.42 -25.35 -2.77
C PRO A 94 -2.17 -26.03 -2.22
N ALA A 95 -1.22 -26.36 -3.09
CA ALA A 95 0.05 -26.94 -2.65
C ALA A 95 1.20 -26.45 -3.52
N ARG A 96 1.71 -25.23 -3.24
CA ARG A 96 3.14 -24.88 -3.33
C ARG A 96 3.55 -23.43 -3.03
N GLY A 97 2.63 -22.49 -2.77
CA GLY A 97 3.01 -21.08 -2.52
C GLY A 97 2.91 -20.56 -1.07
N ARG A 98 2.33 -21.34 -0.14
CA ARG A 98 1.87 -20.79 1.15
C ARG A 98 2.97 -20.52 2.20
N ALA A 99 4.21 -20.91 1.95
CA ALA A 99 5.26 -20.88 2.97
C ALA A 99 6.25 -19.69 2.88
N SER A 100 6.26 -18.90 1.78
CA SER A 100 7.10 -17.69 1.68
C SER A 100 6.33 -16.36 1.80
N ARG A 101 4.98 -16.40 1.82
CA ARG A 101 4.08 -15.25 2.05
C ARG A 101 4.03 -14.81 3.52
N ALA A 102 5.11 -15.08 4.26
CA ALA A 102 5.26 -14.74 5.66
C ALA A 102 5.46 -13.22 5.81
N THR A 103 4.34 -12.50 5.80
CA THR A 103 4.08 -11.33 6.64
C THR A 103 5.10 -10.19 6.57
N ARG A 104 5.14 -9.47 5.44
CA ARG A 104 5.71 -8.12 5.45
C ARG A 104 4.90 -7.25 6.40
N LEU A 105 5.59 -6.39 7.14
CA LEU A 105 4.98 -5.41 8.02
C LEU A 105 4.25 -4.38 7.17
N ARG A 106 3.00 -4.09 7.51
CA ARG A 106 2.19 -3.09 6.82
C ARG A 106 1.47 -2.21 7.82
N LEU A 107 1.21 -0.97 7.44
CA LEU A 107 0.41 -0.05 8.23
C LEU A 107 -1.06 -0.49 8.19
N TYR A 108 -1.67 -0.61 9.36
CA TYR A 108 -3.11 -0.77 9.52
C TYR A 108 -3.65 0.40 10.31
N THR A 109 -4.85 0.85 9.93
CA THR A 109 -5.63 1.78 10.73
C THR A 109 -6.89 1.10 11.24
N ALA A 110 -7.39 1.53 12.39
CA ALA A 110 -8.65 1.08 12.92
C ALA A 110 -9.44 2.25 13.48
N THR A 111 -10.73 2.30 13.17
CA THR A 111 -11.66 3.28 13.73
C THR A 111 -12.74 2.59 14.53
N ILE A 112 -13.10 3.20 15.65
CA ILE A 112 -14.14 2.72 16.56
C ILE A 112 -15.07 3.90 16.84
N CYS A 113 -16.37 3.66 16.72
CA CYS A 113 -17.40 4.55 17.22
C CYS A 113 -18.45 3.68 17.91
N ASP A 114 -18.56 3.86 19.21
CA ASP A 114 -19.49 3.10 20.06
C ASP A 114 -20.23 4.09 20.94
N THR A 115 -21.52 3.86 21.18
CA THR A 115 -22.34 4.75 22.01
C THR A 115 -23.04 3.92 23.07
N ARG A 116 -22.71 4.15 24.34
CA ARG A 116 -23.24 3.42 25.49
C ARG A 116 -23.45 4.35 26.67
N ASP A 117 -24.51 4.14 27.43
CA ASP A 117 -24.77 4.87 28.69
C ASP A 117 -24.62 6.40 28.57
N ASN A 118 -25.24 6.97 27.53
CA ASN A 118 -25.19 8.40 27.21
C ASN A 118 -23.77 8.96 26.95
N THR A 119 -22.81 8.07 26.67
CA THR A 119 -21.43 8.40 26.35
C THR A 119 -21.08 7.85 24.98
N MET A 120 -20.64 8.71 24.08
CA MET A 120 -20.08 8.32 22.79
C MET A 120 -18.57 8.15 22.94
N PHE A 121 -18.08 6.94 22.68
CA PHE A 121 -16.67 6.62 22.60
C PHE A 121 -16.23 6.56 21.15
N GLN A 122 -15.19 7.33 20.81
CA GLN A 122 -14.57 7.30 19.50
C GLN A 122 -13.08 7.05 19.64
N ALA A 123 -12.54 6.17 18.82
CA ALA A 123 -11.11 5.90 18.79
C ALA A 123 -10.59 5.73 17.36
N PHE A 124 -9.35 6.16 17.19
CA PHE A 124 -8.51 5.92 16.04
C PHE A 124 -7.23 5.25 16.51
N HIS A 125 -6.87 4.16 15.84
CA HIS A 125 -5.63 3.44 16.03
C HIS A 125 -4.89 3.36 14.70
N ALA A 126 -3.57 3.54 14.71
CA ALA A 126 -2.71 3.21 13.59
C ALA A 126 -1.50 2.43 14.12
N SER A 127 -1.22 1.26 13.57
CA SER A 127 0.01 0.54 13.89
C SER A 127 0.49 -0.30 12.73
N VAL A 128 1.77 -0.63 12.75
CA VAL A 128 2.34 -1.56 11.79
C VAL A 128 2.19 -2.99 12.33
N ALA A 129 1.62 -3.86 11.52
CA ALA A 129 1.34 -5.24 11.87
C ALA A 129 1.52 -6.16 10.67
N ARG A 130 1.50 -7.47 10.95
CA ARG A 130 1.55 -8.51 9.92
C ARG A 130 0.17 -8.85 9.36
N SER A 131 -0.89 -8.53 10.10
CA SER A 131 -2.27 -8.86 9.76
C SER A 131 -3.27 -8.04 10.59
N ALA A 132 -4.50 -7.90 10.08
CA ALA A 132 -5.61 -7.30 10.83
C ALA A 132 -5.93 -8.07 12.13
N VAL A 133 -5.69 -9.39 12.18
CA VAL A 133 -5.90 -10.21 13.38
C VAL A 133 -4.94 -9.81 14.52
N GLU A 134 -3.70 -9.44 14.17
CA GLU A 134 -2.73 -8.94 15.14
C GLU A 134 -3.18 -7.58 15.70
N VAL A 135 -3.65 -6.68 14.83
CA VAL A 135 -4.19 -5.37 15.23
C VAL A 135 -5.40 -5.55 16.15
N ARG A 136 -6.34 -6.43 15.80
CA ARG A 136 -7.51 -6.73 16.65
C ARG A 136 -7.07 -7.24 18.03
N LYS A 137 -6.11 -8.16 18.10
CA LYS A 137 -5.56 -8.64 19.38
C LYS A 137 -4.93 -7.52 20.22
N ARG A 138 -4.26 -6.55 19.58
CA ARG A 138 -3.72 -5.38 20.27
C ARG A 138 -4.84 -4.49 20.81
N LEU A 139 -5.85 -4.20 19.99
CA LEU A 139 -7.04 -3.44 20.41
C LEU A 139 -7.79 -4.14 21.55
N SER A 140 -7.95 -5.46 21.52
CA SER A 140 -8.60 -6.21 22.61
C SER A 140 -7.85 -6.05 23.93
N ARG A 141 -6.53 -5.89 23.89
CA ARG A 141 -5.69 -5.69 25.08
C ARG A 141 -5.71 -4.24 25.57
N SER A 142 -5.80 -3.26 24.67
CA SER A 142 -5.74 -1.83 25.03
C SER A 142 -7.11 -1.23 25.35
N LEU A 143 -8.13 -1.57 24.57
CA LEU A 143 -9.49 -0.99 24.63
C LEU A 143 -10.55 -2.00 25.08
N GLY A 144 -10.19 -3.28 25.22
CA GLY A 144 -11.11 -4.35 25.60
C GLY A 144 -11.68 -5.10 24.40
N ALA A 145 -12.10 -6.33 24.64
CA ALA A 145 -12.54 -7.26 23.60
C ALA A 145 -13.76 -6.74 22.82
N GLU A 146 -14.73 -6.14 23.52
CA GLU A 146 -15.97 -5.67 22.89
C GLU A 146 -15.73 -4.55 21.88
N LEU A 147 -14.92 -3.54 22.24
CA LEU A 147 -14.58 -2.45 21.34
C LEU A 147 -13.70 -2.91 20.17
N ALA A 148 -12.85 -3.91 20.39
CA ALA A 148 -12.00 -4.48 19.34
C ALA A 148 -12.76 -5.32 18.31
N GLU A 149 -13.88 -5.94 18.70
CA GLU A 149 -14.75 -6.68 17.78
C GLU A 149 -15.48 -5.74 16.81
N VAL A 150 -15.98 -4.60 17.30
CA VAL A 150 -16.66 -3.60 16.47
C VAL A 150 -15.71 -2.66 15.72
N ALA A 151 -14.40 -2.80 15.94
CA ALA A 151 -13.39 -1.97 15.28
C ALA A 151 -13.34 -2.24 13.78
N GLU A 152 -13.47 -1.16 13.00
CA GLU A 152 -13.30 -1.18 11.56
C GLU A 152 -11.80 -1.08 11.25
N ILE A 153 -11.17 -2.21 10.95
CA ILE A 153 -9.73 -2.30 10.66
C ILE A 153 -9.51 -2.28 9.15
N ARG A 154 -8.67 -1.37 8.68
CA ARG A 154 -8.31 -1.18 7.27
C ARG A 154 -6.79 -1.21 7.07
N LEU A 155 -6.35 -1.59 5.88
CA LEU A 155 -4.97 -1.46 5.44
C LEU A 155 -4.70 -0.01 5.02
N GLY A 156 -3.57 0.55 5.45
CA GLY A 156 -3.20 1.94 5.17
C GLY A 156 -4.08 2.97 5.88
N LEU A 157 -3.91 4.24 5.53
CA LEU A 157 -4.67 5.37 6.06
C LEU A 157 -5.80 5.78 5.11
N HIS A 158 -7.05 5.75 5.59
CA HIS A 158 -8.20 6.28 4.86
C HIS A 158 -8.59 7.67 5.37
N GLU A 159 -7.96 8.69 4.80
CA GLU A 159 -8.09 10.08 5.27
C GLU A 159 -9.48 10.69 5.08
N ALA A 160 -10.23 10.23 4.09
CA ALA A 160 -11.60 10.71 3.86
C ALA A 160 -12.62 10.13 4.85
N SER A 161 -12.18 9.29 5.81
CA SER A 161 -13.09 8.73 6.82
C SER A 161 -13.51 9.82 7.81
N PRO A 162 -14.81 9.98 8.12
CA PRO A 162 -15.29 11.01 9.03
C PRO A 162 -14.60 11.00 10.40
N LEU A 163 -14.33 9.82 10.95
CA LEU A 163 -13.63 9.69 12.24
C LEU A 163 -12.16 10.10 12.15
N VAL A 164 -11.49 9.84 11.01
CA VAL A 164 -10.10 10.28 10.82
C VAL A 164 -10.04 11.80 10.74
N ILE A 165 -10.94 12.41 9.97
CA ILE A 165 -11.06 13.88 9.86
C ILE A 165 -11.35 14.52 11.22
N ALA A 166 -12.21 13.90 12.03
CA ALA A 166 -12.63 14.44 13.31
C ALA A 166 -11.60 14.26 14.43
N LEU A 167 -10.92 13.11 14.50
CA LEU A 167 -10.05 12.78 15.64
C LEU A 167 -8.55 13.01 15.39
N VAL A 168 -8.08 12.94 14.14
CA VAL A 168 -6.63 12.84 13.86
C VAL A 168 -6.08 14.19 13.40
N PRO A 169 -5.19 14.84 14.18
CA PRO A 169 -4.56 16.08 13.76
C PRO A 169 -3.74 15.91 12.47
N ALA A 170 -3.69 16.94 11.64
CA ALA A 170 -2.96 16.90 10.36
C ALA A 170 -1.47 16.51 10.52
N ALA A 171 -0.81 16.96 11.60
CA ALA A 171 0.57 16.58 11.88
C ALA A 171 0.73 15.06 12.13
N VAL A 172 -0.27 14.42 12.75
CA VAL A 172 -0.27 12.97 12.99
C VAL A 172 -0.51 12.19 11.69
N ILE A 173 -1.37 12.71 10.80
CA ILE A 173 -1.57 12.16 9.45
C ILE A 173 -0.24 12.10 8.69
N GLU A 174 0.57 13.16 8.72
CA GLU A 174 1.88 13.18 8.06
C GLU A 174 2.84 12.12 8.61
N VAL A 175 2.87 11.94 9.93
CA VAL A 175 3.68 10.89 10.57
C VAL A 175 3.21 9.50 10.13
N ILE A 176 1.90 9.25 10.08
CA ILE A 176 1.33 7.99 9.63
C ILE A 176 1.63 7.74 8.15
N ARG A 177 1.51 8.76 7.28
CA ARG A 177 1.88 8.69 5.85
C ARG A 177 3.36 8.37 5.66
N GLN A 178 4.24 8.99 6.46
CA GLN A 178 5.66 8.69 6.42
C GLN A 178 5.92 7.23 6.81
N MET A 179 5.25 6.73 7.86
CA MET A 179 5.36 5.34 8.26
C MET A 179 4.80 4.36 7.21
N GLN A 180 3.70 4.71 6.55
CA GLN A 180 3.13 3.90 5.45
C GLN A 180 4.14 3.69 4.32
N ARG A 181 4.94 4.71 4.01
CA ARG A 181 6.00 4.65 2.99
C ARG A 181 7.22 3.83 3.43
N ASP A 182 7.46 3.68 4.73
CA ASP A 182 8.65 3.02 5.29
C ASP A 182 8.33 2.02 6.41
N CYS A 183 7.45 1.06 6.09
CA CYS A 183 7.08 -0.02 7.02
C CYS A 183 8.19 -1.07 7.24
N ALA A 184 9.26 -1.03 6.43
CA ALA A 184 10.40 -1.94 6.55
C ALA A 184 11.46 -1.45 7.55
N SER A 185 11.40 -0.17 7.95
CA SER A 185 12.34 0.40 8.91
C SER A 185 12.35 -0.36 10.25
N PRO A 186 13.50 -0.43 10.94
CA PRO A 186 13.59 -1.09 12.24
C PRO A 186 12.61 -0.52 13.29
N GLY A 187 12.28 0.77 13.19
CA GLY A 187 11.34 1.46 14.08
C GLY A 187 9.86 1.21 13.76
N ALA A 188 9.53 0.67 12.58
CA ALA A 188 8.15 0.44 12.17
C ALA A 188 7.45 -0.57 13.10
N LYS A 189 8.16 -1.58 13.61
CA LYS A 189 7.58 -2.62 14.50
C LYS A 189 6.96 -2.07 15.77
N THR A 190 7.48 -0.96 16.27
CA THR A 190 7.03 -0.32 17.52
C THR A 190 6.13 0.88 17.25
N PHE A 191 5.84 1.18 15.98
CA PHE A 191 4.99 2.30 15.62
C PHE A 191 3.54 2.02 16.01
N GLU A 192 3.02 2.90 16.85
CA GLU A 192 1.63 2.88 17.29
C GLU A 192 1.15 4.30 17.57
N VAL A 193 -0.03 4.63 17.06
CA VAL A 193 -0.76 5.86 17.37
C VAL A 193 -2.11 5.44 17.88
N ASN A 194 -2.47 5.92 19.07
CA ASN A 194 -3.78 5.74 19.68
C ASN A 194 -4.34 7.11 20.03
N ILE A 195 -5.49 7.44 19.48
CA ILE A 195 -6.23 8.64 19.81
C ILE A 195 -7.64 8.21 20.16
N HIS A 196 -8.15 8.62 21.31
CA HIS A 196 -9.53 8.36 21.67
C HIS A 196 -10.14 9.56 22.37
N GLN A 197 -11.45 9.71 22.24
CA GLN A 197 -12.23 10.69 22.95
C GLN A 197 -13.55 10.07 23.42
N SER A 198 -13.99 10.51 24.58
CA SER A 198 -15.30 10.18 25.13
C SER A 198 -16.11 11.46 25.26
N ILE A 199 -17.30 11.48 24.69
CA ILE A 199 -18.21 12.63 24.73
C ILE A 199 -19.43 12.19 25.55
N GLN A 200 -19.64 12.84 26.68
CA GLN A 200 -20.84 12.65 27.49
C GLN A 200 -21.92 13.62 27.01
N ALA A 201 -23.10 13.08 26.69
CA ALA A 201 -24.28 13.88 26.34
C ALA A 201 -25.02 14.37 27.59
#